data_AF-A0A5K0VE31-F1
#
_entry.id   AF-A0A5K0VE31-F1
#
_cell.length_a   1.000
_cell.length_b   1.000
_cell.length_c   1.000
_cell.angle_alpha   90.00
_cell.angle_beta   90.00
_cell.angle_gamma   90.00
#
_symmetry.space_group_name_H-M   'P 1'
#
loop_
_entity.id
_entity.type
_entity.pdbx_description
1 polymer ?
#
loop_
_entity_poly.entity_id
_entity_poly.type
_entity_poly.pdbx_seq_one_letter_code
_entity_poly.pdbx_strand_id
1 'polypeptide(L)'
;IEIFKHNKEERIARTWGTTAPGLPYVEEAITNAGNWLVGGDLEVIEPIKYNDGLDQYRLSPAQLRDEFSKRNADAVFAFQLRNPIHNGHALLMTDTRKRLLEMGYKNPVLLLHPLGGYTKADDVPLSWRMKQHEK
;
A
#
# COMPACT_ATOMS: atom_id res chain seq x y z
N ILE A 1 23.28 11.73 11.05
CA ILE A 1 22.79 11.89 9.66
C ILE A 1 23.93 11.64 8.69
N GLU A 2 23.62 11.17 7.50
CA GLU A 2 24.54 10.95 6.39
C GLU A 2 23.98 11.65 5.15
N ILE A 3 24.81 12.38 4.42
CA ILE A 3 24.42 13.08 3.19
C ILE A 3 25.21 12.48 2.02
N PHE A 4 24.51 12.00 0.99
CA PHE A 4 25.13 11.32 -0.14
C PHE A 4 24.46 11.69 -1.47
N LYS A 5 25.15 11.43 -2.59
CA LYS A 5 24.69 11.83 -3.91
C LYS A 5 23.39 11.11 -4.30
N HIS A 6 22.45 11.88 -4.85
CA HIS A 6 21.25 11.35 -5.47
C HIS A 6 21.52 11.08 -6.96
N ASN A 7 22.04 9.91 -7.29
CA ASN A 7 22.23 9.47 -8.69
C ASN A 7 20.87 9.16 -9.32
N LYS A 8 20.11 10.20 -9.71
CA LYS A 8 18.70 10.09 -10.13
C LYS A 8 18.49 9.12 -11.27
N GLU A 9 19.25 9.26 -12.36
CA GLU A 9 19.12 8.39 -13.54
C GLU A 9 19.35 6.92 -13.18
N GLU A 10 20.42 6.62 -12.44
CA GLU A 10 20.71 5.27 -11.96
C GLU A 10 19.59 4.73 -11.06
N ARG A 11 19.11 5.54 -10.10
CA ARG A 11 17.99 5.19 -9.22
C ARG A 11 16.75 4.85 -10.03
N ILE A 12 16.39 5.69 -11.00
CA ILE A 12 15.21 5.51 -11.84
C ILE A 12 15.36 4.24 -12.68
N ALA A 13 16.49 4.07 -13.37
CA ALA A 13 16.76 2.91 -14.22
C ALA A 13 16.65 1.59 -13.43
N ARG A 14 17.24 1.53 -12.24
CA ARG A 14 17.27 0.30 -11.43
C ARG A 14 15.94 0.00 -10.76
N THR A 15 15.15 1.01 -10.39
CA THR A 15 13.85 0.81 -9.73
C THR A 15 12.71 0.59 -10.73
N TRP A 16 12.68 1.30 -11.85
CA TRP A 16 11.61 1.21 -12.86
C TRP A 16 11.96 0.34 -14.06
N GLY A 17 13.23 -0.05 -14.25
CA GLY A 17 13.68 -0.79 -15.43
C GLY A 17 13.70 0.06 -16.71
N THR A 18 13.50 1.37 -16.60
CA THR A 18 13.48 2.35 -17.70
C THR A 18 13.75 3.74 -17.12
N THR A 19 14.27 4.64 -17.96
CA THR A 19 14.43 6.08 -17.68
C THR A 19 13.53 6.94 -18.55
N ALA A 20 12.50 6.33 -19.16
CA ALA A 20 11.55 7.04 -20.00
C ALA A 20 10.88 8.19 -19.24
N PRO A 21 10.64 9.35 -19.90
CA PRO A 21 9.92 10.46 -19.29
C PRO A 21 8.44 10.09 -19.05
N GLY A 22 7.78 10.83 -18.15
CA GLY A 22 6.35 10.66 -17.89
C GLY A 22 5.99 9.53 -16.93
N LEU A 23 6.97 8.94 -16.24
CA LEU A 23 6.72 8.01 -15.13
C LEU A 23 6.15 8.81 -13.94
N PRO A 24 4.85 8.66 -13.56
CA PRO A 24 4.18 9.63 -12.69
C PRO A 24 4.88 9.87 -11.34
N TYR A 25 5.32 8.80 -10.68
CA TYR A 25 6.03 8.92 -9.40
C TYR A 25 7.43 9.53 -9.55
N VAL A 26 8.12 9.25 -10.66
CA VAL A 26 9.45 9.82 -10.93
C VAL A 26 9.34 11.32 -11.14
N GLU A 27 8.36 11.77 -11.93
CA GLU A 27 8.12 13.19 -12.16
C GLU A 27 7.71 13.92 -10.88
N GLU A 28 6.84 13.31 -10.08
CA GLU A 28 6.37 13.88 -8.81
C GLU A 28 7.50 14.06 -7.79
N ALA A 29 8.37 13.05 -7.61
CA ALA A 29 9.23 12.96 -6.42
C ALA A 29 10.73 12.87 -6.70
N ILE A 30 11.17 12.68 -7.95
CA ILE A 30 12.59 12.43 -8.28
C ILE A 30 13.14 13.46 -9.27
N THR A 31 12.45 13.72 -10.39
CA THR A 31 12.94 14.57 -11.49
C THR A 31 13.43 15.92 -10.97
N ASN A 32 12.58 16.62 -10.21
CA ASN A 32 12.85 17.96 -9.69
C ASN A 32 13.41 17.99 -8.26
N ALA A 33 13.65 16.82 -7.64
CA ALA A 33 14.20 16.74 -6.28
C ALA A 33 15.65 17.26 -6.19
N GLY A 34 16.18 17.46 -4.99
CA GLY A 34 17.59 17.78 -4.80
C GLY A 34 18.54 16.68 -5.32
N ASN A 35 19.79 17.06 -5.59
CA ASN A 35 20.86 16.13 -6.01
C ASN A 35 21.54 15.40 -4.83
N TRP A 36 20.98 15.53 -3.63
CA TRP A 36 21.47 14.91 -2.41
C TRP A 36 20.33 14.17 -1.72
N LEU A 37 20.66 13.03 -1.13
CA LEU A 37 19.80 12.29 -0.21
C LEU A 37 20.36 12.44 1.20
N VAL A 38 19.46 12.42 2.19
CA VAL A 38 19.81 12.49 3.61
C VAL A 38 19.28 11.23 4.28
N GLY A 39 20.19 10.45 4.87
CA GLY A 39 19.88 9.29 5.70
C GLY A 39 20.16 9.54 7.17
N GLY A 40 19.55 8.76 8.05
CA GLY A 40 19.79 8.82 9.48
C GLY A 40 18.69 8.12 10.28
N ASP A 41 18.88 8.05 11.60
CA ASP A 41 17.87 7.55 12.52
C ASP A 41 16.70 8.52 12.60
N LEU A 42 15.49 8.03 12.32
CA LEU A 42 14.27 8.82 12.32
C LEU A 42 13.45 8.52 13.57
N GLU A 43 13.32 9.51 14.44
CA GLU A 43 12.36 9.49 15.53
C GLU A 43 11.11 10.29 15.12
N VAL A 44 9.97 9.61 15.08
CA VAL A 44 8.69 10.24 14.77
C VAL A 44 8.01 10.60 16.08
N ILE A 45 7.87 11.91 16.34
CA ILE A 45 7.39 12.46 17.62
C ILE A 45 5.94 12.03 17.90
N GLU A 46 5.07 12.08 16.90
CA GLU A 46 3.66 11.76 17.03
C GLU A 46 3.18 10.84 15.89
N PRO A 47 2.24 9.93 16.15
CA PRO A 47 1.62 9.14 15.09
C PRO A 47 0.97 10.04 14.03
N ILE A 48 1.28 9.77 12.76
CA ILE A 48 0.75 10.55 11.63
C ILE A 48 -0.77 10.36 11.50
N LYS A 49 -1.49 11.47 11.39
CA LYS A 49 -2.91 11.53 11.06
C LYS A 49 -3.12 12.47 9.87
N TYR A 50 -4.05 12.12 8.99
CA TYR A 50 -4.36 12.94 7.82
C TYR A 50 -5.62 13.78 8.01
N ASN A 51 -6.45 13.47 9.01
CA ASN A 51 -7.68 14.18 9.34
C ASN A 51 -8.65 14.32 8.15
N ASP A 52 -8.64 13.35 7.25
CA ASP A 52 -9.48 13.30 6.03
C ASP A 52 -10.72 12.40 6.20
N GLY A 53 -11.00 11.97 7.43
CA GLY A 53 -12.08 11.04 7.75
C GLY A 53 -11.81 9.58 7.40
N LEU A 54 -10.56 9.22 7.07
CA LEU A 54 -10.14 7.84 6.77
C LEU A 54 -9.08 7.28 7.74
N ASP A 55 -8.65 8.04 8.75
CA ASP A 55 -7.60 7.62 9.69
C ASP A 55 -7.96 6.32 10.44
N GLN A 56 -9.24 6.05 10.67
CA GLN A 56 -9.74 4.80 11.26
C GLN A 56 -9.40 3.54 10.44
N TYR A 57 -9.14 3.69 9.13
CA TYR A 57 -8.71 2.59 8.27
C TYR A 57 -7.19 2.45 8.17
N ARG A 58 -6.42 3.43 8.68
CA ARG A 58 -4.95 3.45 8.63
C ARG A 58 -4.35 2.70 9.82
N LEU A 59 -4.63 1.40 9.87
CA LEU A 59 -4.12 0.53 10.92
C LEU A 59 -2.62 0.28 10.75
N SER A 60 -1.87 0.40 11.84
CA SER A 60 -0.45 0.03 11.87
C SER A 60 -0.27 -1.49 11.76
N PRO A 61 0.93 -1.98 11.40
CA PRO A 61 1.20 -3.41 11.41
C PRO A 61 0.93 -4.09 12.76
N ALA A 62 1.16 -3.39 13.88
CA ALA A 62 0.84 -3.92 15.21
C ALA A 62 -0.67 -4.05 15.42
N GLN A 63 -1.44 -3.01 15.07
CA GLN A 63 -2.91 -3.03 15.18
C GLN A 63 -3.54 -4.10 14.28
N LEU A 64 -3.00 -4.30 13.06
CA LEU A 64 -3.44 -5.37 12.17
C LEU A 64 -3.19 -6.75 12.78
N ARG A 65 -2.01 -6.99 13.35
CA ARG A 65 -1.70 -8.25 14.04
C ARG A 65 -2.64 -8.50 15.22
N ASP A 66 -2.88 -7.48 16.03
CA ASP A 66 -3.83 -7.56 17.14
C ASP A 66 -5.23 -7.92 16.65
N GLU A 67 -5.68 -7.32 15.55
CA GLU A 67 -6.99 -7.61 14.94
C GLU A 67 -7.07 -9.05 14.42
N PHE A 68 -6.01 -9.56 13.77
CA PHE A 68 -5.98 -10.95 13.31
C PHE A 68 -5.99 -11.94 14.49
N SER A 69 -5.25 -11.65 15.57
CA SER A 69 -5.27 -12.43 16.80
C SER A 69 -6.63 -12.42 17.46
N LYS A 70 -7.29 -11.26 17.58
CA LYS A 70 -8.67 -11.14 18.11
C LYS A 70 -9.68 -11.98 17.32
N ARG A 71 -9.49 -12.10 16.01
CA ARG A 71 -10.32 -12.92 15.13
C ARG A 71 -9.98 -14.40 15.17
N ASN A 72 -8.95 -14.82 15.91
CA ASN A 72 -8.40 -16.17 15.89
C ASN A 72 -8.08 -16.63 14.46
N ALA A 73 -7.50 -15.74 13.66
CA ALA A 73 -7.09 -16.06 12.29
C ALA A 73 -5.95 -17.09 12.32
N ASP A 74 -6.11 -18.21 11.61
CA ASP A 74 -5.06 -19.22 11.45
C ASP A 74 -4.31 -19.09 10.11
N ALA A 75 -4.84 -18.28 9.21
CA ALA A 75 -4.15 -17.74 8.05
C ALA A 75 -4.66 -16.33 7.74
N VAL A 76 -3.76 -15.46 7.26
CA VAL A 76 -4.13 -14.14 6.73
C VAL A 76 -3.63 -14.06 5.30
N PHE A 77 -4.52 -13.71 4.36
CA PHE A 77 -4.16 -13.49 2.96
C PHE A 77 -4.46 -12.06 2.57
N ALA A 78 -3.48 -11.39 1.99
CA ALA A 78 -3.56 -9.97 1.65
C ALA A 78 -3.92 -9.77 0.17
N PHE A 79 -4.81 -8.81 -0.08
CA PHE A 79 -5.12 -8.34 -1.43
C PHE A 79 -4.81 -6.85 -1.53
N GLN A 80 -3.64 -6.55 -2.10
CA GLN A 80 -3.22 -5.19 -2.41
C GLN A 80 -3.97 -4.69 -3.64
N LEU A 81 -4.54 -3.49 -3.55
CA LEU A 81 -5.23 -2.86 -4.67
C LEU A 81 -5.08 -1.34 -4.66
N ARG A 82 -5.16 -0.74 -5.85
CA ARG A 82 -5.24 0.72 -6.05
C ARG A 82 -6.48 1.15 -6.83
N ASN A 83 -7.31 0.19 -7.24
CA ASN A 83 -8.46 0.37 -8.13
C ASN A 83 -9.76 -0.04 -7.43
N PRO A 84 -10.94 0.36 -7.94
CA PRO A 84 -12.23 -0.21 -7.56
C PRO A 84 -12.26 -1.75 -7.68
N ILE A 85 -13.01 -2.40 -6.79
CA ILE A 85 -13.19 -3.86 -6.81
C ILE A 85 -14.24 -4.21 -7.85
N HIS A 86 -13.88 -5.07 -8.79
CA HIS A 86 -14.81 -5.73 -9.71
C HIS A 86 -14.78 -7.25 -9.50
N ASN A 87 -15.68 -8.00 -10.16
CA ASN A 87 -15.86 -9.44 -9.93
C ASN A 87 -14.60 -10.28 -10.20
N GLY A 88 -13.69 -9.81 -11.04
CA GLY A 88 -12.39 -10.46 -11.24
C GLY A 88 -11.52 -10.44 -9.99
N HIS A 89 -11.45 -9.31 -9.29
CA HIS A 89 -10.78 -9.23 -7.99
C HIS A 89 -11.49 -10.10 -6.95
N ALA A 90 -12.83 -10.04 -6.92
CA ALA A 90 -13.63 -10.85 -6.00
C ALA A 90 -13.39 -12.35 -6.20
N LEU A 91 -13.29 -12.80 -7.45
CA LEU A 91 -12.98 -14.19 -7.79
C LEU A 91 -11.62 -14.63 -7.22
N LEU A 92 -10.58 -13.81 -7.36
CA LEU A 92 -9.26 -14.14 -6.79
C LEU A 92 -9.32 -14.25 -5.26
N MET A 93 -10.04 -13.35 -4.59
CA MET A 93 -10.17 -13.36 -3.13
C MET A 93 -10.99 -14.56 -2.64
N THR A 94 -12.10 -14.88 -3.30
CA THR A 94 -12.97 -16.01 -2.92
C THR A 94 -12.31 -17.35 -3.22
N ASP A 95 -11.63 -17.49 -4.36
CA ASP A 95 -10.89 -18.71 -4.71
C ASP A 95 -9.68 -18.92 -3.77
N THR A 96 -8.97 -17.86 -3.40
CA THR A 96 -7.89 -17.94 -2.39
C THR A 96 -8.42 -18.43 -1.05
N ARG A 97 -9.56 -17.89 -0.59
CA ARG A 97 -10.21 -18.37 0.64
C ARG A 97 -10.55 -19.86 0.54
N LYS A 98 -11.14 -20.28 -0.59
CA LYS A 98 -11.51 -21.68 -0.83
C LYS A 98 -10.29 -22.60 -0.75
N ARG A 99 -9.20 -22.25 -1.44
CA ARG A 99 -7.94 -23.02 -1.40
C ARG A 99 -7.36 -23.12 0.02
N LEU A 100 -7.38 -22.04 0.80
CA LEU A 100 -6.91 -22.09 2.19
C LEU A 100 -7.76 -23.04 3.05
N LEU A 101 -9.08 -23.05 2.86
CA LEU A 101 -9.95 -24.01 3.53
C LEU A 101 -9.64 -25.47 3.11
N GLU A 102 -9.40 -25.70 1.83
CA GLU A 102 -8.98 -27.01 1.29
C GLU A 102 -7.62 -27.48 1.82
N MET A 103 -6.69 -26.53 2.06
CA MET A 103 -5.39 -26.78 2.70
C MET A 103 -5.50 -27.10 4.20
N GLY A 104 -6.69 -26.96 4.80
CA GLY A 104 -6.96 -27.34 6.17
C GLY A 104 -7.04 -26.18 7.17
N TYR A 105 -6.77 -24.94 6.75
CA TYR A 105 -7.04 -23.76 7.57
C TYR A 105 -8.56 -23.68 7.85
N LYS A 106 -8.92 -23.29 9.06
CA LYS A 106 -10.29 -23.21 9.57
C LYS A 106 -10.83 -21.80 9.56
N ASN A 107 -9.97 -20.80 9.70
CA ASN A 107 -10.36 -19.39 9.79
C ASN A 107 -9.41 -18.46 9.00
N PRO A 108 -9.29 -18.64 7.68
CA PRO A 108 -8.51 -17.73 6.86
C PRO A 108 -9.18 -16.34 6.84
N VAL A 109 -8.43 -15.27 7.08
CA VAL A 109 -8.92 -13.88 7.09
C VAL A 109 -8.34 -13.12 5.90
N LEU A 110 -9.22 -12.46 5.14
CA LEU A 110 -8.81 -11.55 4.07
C LEU A 110 -8.36 -10.22 4.68
N LEU A 111 -7.15 -9.78 4.34
CA LEU A 111 -6.73 -8.39 4.47
C LEU A 111 -6.92 -7.68 3.12
N LEU A 112 -8.06 -7.00 2.96
CA LEU A 112 -8.30 -6.12 1.82
C LEU A 112 -7.56 -4.80 2.07
N HIS A 113 -6.52 -4.52 1.29
CA HIS A 113 -5.52 -3.51 1.63
C HIS A 113 -5.37 -2.43 0.54
N PRO A 114 -6.32 -1.48 0.44
CA PRO A 114 -6.26 -0.43 -0.56
C PRO A 114 -5.10 0.54 -0.26
N LEU A 115 -4.25 0.80 -1.26
CA LEU A 115 -3.19 1.80 -1.12
C LEU A 115 -3.80 3.20 -0.99
N GLY A 116 -3.34 3.95 0.02
CA GLY A 116 -3.81 5.31 0.33
C GLY A 116 -2.74 6.40 0.25
N GLY A 117 -1.52 6.07 -0.19
CA GLY A 117 -0.50 7.07 -0.53
C GLY A 117 -0.75 7.72 -1.90
N TYR A 118 0.29 8.33 -2.46
CA TYR A 118 0.23 8.92 -3.80
C TYR A 118 -0.28 7.92 -4.86
N THR A 119 -1.18 8.40 -5.71
CA THR A 119 -1.67 7.73 -6.92
C THR A 119 -1.60 8.70 -8.09
N LYS A 120 -1.43 8.19 -9.31
CA LYS A 120 -1.41 9.05 -10.51
C LYS A 120 -2.78 9.73 -10.73
N ALA A 121 -2.78 10.85 -11.45
CA ALA A 121 -3.92 11.76 -11.53
C ALA A 121 -5.21 11.15 -12.13
N ASP A 122 -5.08 10.13 -12.98
CA ASP A 122 -6.22 9.45 -13.62
C ASP A 122 -6.75 8.25 -12.82
N ASP A 123 -6.17 7.93 -11.65
CA ASP A 123 -6.70 6.90 -10.75
C ASP A 123 -7.90 7.43 -9.94
N VAL A 124 -8.83 6.54 -9.59
CA VAL A 124 -9.97 6.89 -8.71
C VAL A 124 -9.44 7.30 -7.32
N PRO A 125 -9.83 8.48 -6.79
CA PRO A 125 -9.36 8.94 -5.48
C PRO A 125 -9.67 7.96 -4.36
N LEU A 126 -8.80 7.91 -3.34
CA LEU A 126 -8.93 6.98 -2.20
C LEU A 126 -10.31 7.03 -1.54
N SER A 127 -10.83 8.22 -1.25
CA SER A 127 -12.13 8.39 -0.60
C SER A 127 -13.28 7.76 -1.39
N TRP A 128 -13.22 7.81 -2.73
CA TRP A 128 -14.20 7.18 -3.60
C TRP A 128 -14.00 5.67 -3.71
N ARG A 129 -12.74 5.19 -3.71
CA ARG A 129 -12.45 3.76 -3.65
C ARG A 129 -12.96 3.13 -2.35
N MET A 130 -12.70 3.76 -1.21
CA MET A 130 -13.21 3.28 0.10
C MET A 130 -14.74 3.19 0.10
N LYS A 131 -15.44 4.23 -0.37
CA LYS A 131 -16.91 4.21 -0.54
C LYS A 131 -17.41 3.12 -1.49
N GLN A 132 -16.60 2.73 -2.48
CA GLN A 132 -16.97 1.65 -3.40
C GLN A 132 -16.71 0.28 -2.79
N HIS A 133 -15.65 0.11 -1.99
CA HIS A 133 -15.33 -1.16 -1.33
C HIS A 133 -16.28 -1.50 -0.19
N GLU A 134 -16.92 -0.49 0.40
CA GLU A 134 -17.95 -0.66 1.44
C GLU A 134 -19.31 -1.15 0.89
N LYS A 135 -19.55 -0.96 -0.40
CA LYS A 135 -20.79 -1.38 -1.08
C LYS A 135 -20.69 -2.81 -1.60
#